data_AF-A0AA42Y227-F1
#
_entry.id   AF-A0AA42Y227-F1
#
_cell.length_a   1.000
_cell.length_b   1.000
_cell.length_c   1.000
_cell.angle_alpha   90.00
_cell.angle_beta   90.00
_cell.angle_gamma   90.00
#
_symmetry.space_group_name_H-M   'P 1'
#
loop_
_entity.id
_entity.type
_entity.pdbx_description
1 polymer ?
#
loop_
_entity_poly.entity_id
_entity_poly.type
_entity_poly.pdbx_seq_one_letter_code
_entity_poly.pdbx_strand_id
1 'polypeptide(L)'
;MSKFTVEQRRLTHRGAAFHFVAYDGQPGNAKRQQPPTDPAWFLMNEGRRWEVMPHRPGQEGEELERLFIAWLDVHVFGIEPSSANGKRRRER
;
A
#
# COMPACT_ATOMS: atom_id res chain seq x y z
N MET A 1 12.20 -11.26 -22.12
CA MET A 1 12.83 -10.75 -20.89
C MET A 1 11.78 -9.97 -20.13
N SER A 2 11.19 -10.58 -19.09
CA SER A 2 10.09 -9.99 -18.33
C SER A 2 10.63 -8.92 -17.38
N LYS A 3 10.69 -7.68 -17.87
CA LYS A 3 10.88 -6.51 -17.01
C LYS A 3 9.57 -6.33 -16.23
N PHE A 4 9.47 -7.02 -15.11
CA PHE A 4 8.48 -6.68 -14.10
C PHE A 4 8.87 -5.29 -13.60
N THR A 5 8.20 -4.26 -14.11
CA THR A 5 8.39 -2.90 -13.61
C THR A 5 7.82 -2.89 -12.20
N VAL A 6 8.71 -3.00 -11.22
CA VAL A 6 8.38 -2.87 -9.82
C VAL A 6 8.60 -1.41 -9.48
N GLU A 7 7.52 -0.67 -9.25
CA GLU A 7 7.62 0.70 -8.79
C GLU A 7 7.96 0.74 -7.31
N GLN A 8 8.93 1.57 -6.92
CA GLN A 8 9.37 1.68 -5.54
C GLN A 8 9.30 3.14 -5.11
N ARG A 9 8.63 3.38 -3.99
CA ARG A 9 8.47 4.70 -3.41
C ARG A 9 8.95 4.67 -1.97
N ARG A 10 9.88 5.56 -1.64
CA ARG A 10 10.33 5.78 -0.27
C ARG A 10 9.72 7.09 0.21
N LEU A 11 9.11 7.04 1.38
CA LEU A 11 8.47 8.19 2.01
C LEU A 11 8.91 8.27 3.46
N THR A 12 9.22 9.48 3.91
CA THR A 12 9.52 9.75 5.31
C THR A 12 8.30 10.40 5.95
N HIS A 13 7.71 9.75 6.95
CA HIS A 13 6.59 10.31 7.72
C HIS A 13 6.88 10.21 9.20
N ARG A 14 6.62 11.30 9.95
CA ARG A 14 6.85 11.38 11.41
C ARG A 14 8.27 10.98 11.86
N GLY A 15 9.27 11.25 11.02
CA GLY A 15 10.68 10.90 11.29
C GLY A 15 11.04 9.43 11.03
N ALA A 16 10.10 8.60 10.55
CA ALA A 16 10.35 7.23 10.14
C ALA A 16 10.33 7.11 8.60
N ALA A 17 11.27 6.34 8.04
CA ALA A 17 11.34 6.07 6.61
C ALA A 17 10.58 4.77 6.30
N PHE A 18 9.68 4.84 5.33
CA PHE A 18 8.85 3.73 4.87
C PHE A 18 9.14 3.42 3.40
N HIS A 19 9.20 2.12 3.08
CA HIS A 19 9.49 1.64 1.73
C HIS A 19 8.27 0.94 1.15
N PHE A 20 7.65 1.58 0.17
CA PHE A 20 6.52 1.08 -0.58
C PHE A 20 6.98 0.49 -1.91
N VAL A 21 6.37 -0.63 -2.28
CA VAL A 21 6.67 -1.36 -3.49
C VAL A 21 5.36 -1.72 -4.19
N ALA A 22 5.17 -1.26 -5.42
CA ALA A 22 4.07 -1.66 -6.27
C ALA A 22 4.48 -2.86 -7.11
N TYR A 23 3.63 -3.88 -7.10
CA TYR A 23 3.68 -4.92 -8.11
C TYR A 23 2.62 -4.60 -9.16
N ASP A 24 3.00 -4.61 -10.43
CA ASP A 24 2.11 -4.35 -11.58
C ASP A 24 1.08 -5.46 -11.81
N GLY A 25 1.01 -6.44 -10.90
CA GLY A 25 0.25 -7.65 -11.08
C GLY A 25 0.93 -8.61 -12.05
N GLN A 26 0.44 -9.83 -12.12
CA GLN A 26 0.86 -10.79 -13.15
C GLN A 26 -0.33 -11.08 -14.04
N PRO A 27 -0.21 -11.01 -15.38
CA PRO A 27 -1.21 -11.58 -16.25
C PRO A 27 -1.29 -13.08 -15.94
N GLY A 28 -2.48 -13.57 -15.63
CA GLY A 28 -2.69 -14.97 -15.29
C GLY A 28 -2.15 -15.87 -16.40
N ASN A 29 -1.33 -16.85 -16.04
CA ASN A 29 -0.78 -17.80 -16.99
C ASN A 29 -1.61 -19.08 -16.97
N ALA A 30 -2.54 -19.21 -17.92
CA ALA A 30 -3.41 -20.37 -18.04
C ALA A 30 -2.62 -21.69 -18.21
N LYS A 31 -1.44 -21.67 -18.84
CA LYS A 31 -0.59 -22.88 -18.99
C LYS A 31 0.06 -23.31 -17.68
N ARG A 32 0.19 -22.41 -16.71
CA ARG A 32 0.76 -22.69 -15.38
C ARG A 32 -0.29 -22.66 -14.26
N GLN A 33 -1.58 -22.54 -14.62
CA GLN A 33 -2.69 -22.36 -13.68
C GLN A 33 -2.44 -21.24 -12.68
N GLN A 34 -1.75 -20.18 -13.11
CA GLN A 34 -1.40 -19.06 -12.24
C GLN A 34 -2.50 -18.02 -12.40
N PRO A 35 -3.31 -17.75 -11.35
CA PRO A 35 -4.36 -16.74 -11.45
C PRO A 35 -3.72 -15.37 -11.70
N PRO A 36 -4.43 -14.47 -12.41
CA PRO A 36 -3.99 -13.10 -12.52
C PRO A 36 -3.91 -12.49 -11.12
N THR A 37 -2.79 -11.84 -10.83
CA THR A 37 -2.64 -11.07 -9.59
C THR A 37 -2.90 -9.61 -9.94
N ASP A 38 -3.78 -8.95 -9.21
CA ASP A 38 -4.04 -7.53 -9.39
C ASP A 38 -2.84 -6.68 -8.95
N PRO A 39 -2.62 -5.53 -9.61
CA PRO A 39 -1.59 -4.58 -9.21
C PRO A 39 -1.91 -3.98 -7.83
N ALA A 40 -0.93 -4.01 -6.92
CA ALA A 40 -1.09 -3.50 -5.55
C ALA A 40 0.21 -2.95 -4.97
N TRP A 41 0.07 -1.96 -4.09
CA TRP A 41 1.12 -1.38 -3.28
C TRP A 41 1.28 -2.13 -1.96
N PHE A 42 2.52 -2.45 -1.62
CA PHE A 42 2.89 -3.10 -0.38
C PHE A 42 3.89 -2.26 0.39
N LEU A 43 3.69 -2.15 1.70
CA LEU A 43 4.67 -1.59 2.62
C LEU A 43 5.61 -2.70 3.10
N MET A 44 6.90 -2.50 2.89
CA MET A 44 7.95 -3.35 3.45
C MET A 44 8.38 -2.76 4.80
N ASN A 45 8.01 -3.41 5.90
CA ASN A 45 8.40 -3.02 7.25
C ASN A 45 8.93 -4.23 8.04
N GLU A 46 10.16 -4.16 8.54
CA GLU A 46 10.82 -5.20 9.36
C GLU A 46 10.65 -6.65 8.82
N GLY A 47 10.77 -6.83 7.52
CA GLY A 47 10.62 -8.14 6.87
C GLY A 47 9.17 -8.63 6.69
N ARG A 48 8.19 -7.81 7.07
CA ARG A 48 6.77 -8.01 6.76
C ARG A 48 6.35 -7.14 5.60
N ARG A 49 5.50 -7.70 4.73
CA ARG A 49 4.81 -6.97 3.67
C ARG A 49 3.37 -6.75 4.09
N TRP A 50 2.91 -5.52 4.01
CA TRP A 50 1.52 -5.15 4.28
C TRP A 50 0.91 -4.62 3.01
N GLU A 51 -0.23 -5.17 2.60
CA GLU A 51 -0.99 -4.61 1.48
C GLU A 51 -1.57 -3.26 1.90
N VAL A 52 -1.27 -2.22 1.12
CA VAL A 52 -1.61 -0.83 1.43
C VAL A 52 -2.84 -0.42 0.66
N MET A 53 -2.78 -0.56 -0.67
CA MET A 53 -3.86 -0.24 -1.60
C MET A 53 -3.62 -0.86 -2.97
N PRO A 54 -4.67 -1.04 -3.79
CA PRO A 54 -4.52 -1.38 -5.21
C PRO A 54 -3.70 -0.31 -5.94
N HIS A 55 -2.80 -0.74 -6.82
CA HIS A 55 -2.02 0.14 -7.68
C HIS A 55 -2.85 0.48 -8.92
N ARG A 56 -3.01 1.77 -9.22
CA ARG A 56 -3.72 2.22 -10.42
C ARG A 56 -2.74 2.91 -11.36
N PRO A 57 -2.60 2.43 -12.62
CA PRO A 57 -1.74 3.08 -13.59
C PRO A 57 -2.22 4.51 -13.86
N GLY A 58 -1.28 5.46 -13.86
CA GLY A 58 -1.56 6.88 -14.05
C GLY A 58 -1.91 7.65 -12.76
N GLN A 59 -1.76 7.05 -11.58
CA GLN A 59 -1.81 7.81 -10.32
C GLN A 59 -0.62 8.76 -10.20
N GLU A 60 -0.90 10.01 -9.83
CA GLU A 60 0.14 11.01 -9.60
C GLU A 60 0.91 10.72 -8.31
N GLY A 61 2.22 10.99 -8.32
CA GLY A 61 3.11 10.72 -7.19
C GLY A 61 2.69 11.43 -5.89
N GLU A 62 2.14 12.65 -5.98
CA GLU A 62 1.66 13.42 -4.83
C GLU A 62 0.36 12.86 -4.23
N GLU A 63 -0.51 12.28 -5.07
CA GLU A 63 -1.71 11.58 -4.59
C GLU A 63 -1.32 10.27 -3.89
N LEU A 64 -0.36 9.53 -4.46
CA LEU A 64 0.18 8.33 -3.84
C LEU A 64 0.80 8.62 -2.46
N GLU A 65 1.60 9.68 -2.33
CA GLU A 65 2.15 10.07 -1.04
C GLU A 65 1.06 10.38 0.00
N ARG A 66 0.03 11.13 -0.39
CA ARG A 66 -1.11 11.44 0.49
C ARG A 66 -1.82 10.17 0.96
N LEU A 67 -2.05 9.22 0.05
CA LEU A 67 -2.69 7.93 0.36
C LEU A 67 -1.80 7.06 1.27
N PHE A 68 -0.48 7.03 1.03
CA PHE A 68 0.47 6.31 1.88
C PHE A 68 0.51 6.90 3.29
N ILE A 69 0.59 8.23 3.41
CA ILE A 69 0.57 8.92 4.70
C ILE A 69 -0.73 8.61 5.45
N ALA A 70 -1.88 8.72 4.79
CA ALA A 70 -3.17 8.40 5.39
C ALA A 70 -3.21 6.95 5.88
N TRP A 71 -2.75 6.00 5.07
CA TRP A 71 -2.71 4.59 5.47
C TRP A 71 -1.77 4.35 6.66
N LEU A 72 -0.58 4.97 6.66
CA LEU A 72 0.40 4.90 7.75
C LEU A 72 -0.17 5.48 9.04
N ASP A 73 -0.83 6.63 8.97
CA ASP A 73 -1.45 7.25 10.14
C ASP A 73 -2.43 6.27 10.79
N VAL A 74 -3.30 5.60 10.01
CA VAL A 74 -4.26 4.62 10.55
C VAL A 74 -3.61 3.33 11.03
N HIS A 75 -2.80 2.68 10.20
CA HIS A 75 -2.35 1.30 10.43
C HIS A 75 -1.03 1.18 11.20
N VAL A 76 -0.15 2.19 11.10
CA VAL A 76 1.15 2.19 11.77
C VAL A 76 1.11 3.06 13.02
N PHE A 77 0.51 4.24 12.94
CA PHE A 77 0.47 5.18 14.07
C PHE A 77 -0.83 5.15 14.87
N GLY A 78 -1.86 4.42 14.42
CA GLY A 78 -3.16 4.32 15.12
C GLY A 78 -3.91 5.65 15.20
N ILE A 79 -3.58 6.59 14.31
CA ILE A 79 -4.25 7.88 14.18
C ILE A 79 -5.43 7.65 13.27
N GLU A 80 -6.59 7.59 13.90
CA GLU A 80 -7.84 7.58 13.16
C GLU A 80 -7.87 8.82 12.26
N PRO A 81 -8.15 8.66 10.96
CA PRO A 81 -8.30 9.80 10.08
C PRO A 81 -9.49 10.54 10.64
N SER A 82 -9.27 11.74 11.18
CA SER A 82 -10.24 12.48 11.97
C SER A 82 -11.58 12.59 11.24
N SER A 83 -12.41 11.58 11.41
CA SER A 83 -13.83 11.66 11.20
C SER A 83 -14.28 12.41 12.41
N ALA A 84 -14.59 13.69 12.22
CA ALA A 84 -15.41 14.44 13.13
C ALA A 84 -16.78 13.74 13.26
N ASN A 85 -16.82 12.60 13.95
CA ASN A 85 -18.04 11.91 14.35
C ASN A 85 -17.71 10.87 15.42
N GLY A 86 -17.79 11.29 16.69
CA GLY A 86 -17.66 10.37 17.80
C GLY A 86 -18.77 9.33 17.81
N LYS A 87 -18.43 8.07 18.12
CA LYS A 87 -19.16 7.17 19.03
C LYS A 87 -18.65 5.73 18.92
N ARG A 88 -18.25 5.20 20.10
CA ARG A 88 -18.45 3.82 20.59
C ARG A 88 -17.68 2.72 19.82
N ARG A 89 -17.23 1.63 20.44
CA ARG A 89 -17.42 1.03 21.76
C ARG A 89 -16.25 0.05 21.91
N ARG A 90 -15.50 0.11 23.01
CA ARG A 90 -14.79 -1.07 23.49
C ARG A 90 -15.83 -1.98 24.11
N GLU A 91 -15.89 -3.24 23.71
CA GLU A 91 -16.58 -4.25 24.49
C GLU A 91 -15.67 -5.46 24.70
N ARG A 92 -15.79 -6.01 25.91
CA ARG A 92 -14.90 -6.96 26.60
C ARG A 92 -15.15 -8.40 26.17
#